data_AF-A0A931LKU3-F1
#
_entry.id   AF-A0A931LKU3-F1
#
_cell.length_a   1.000
_cell.length_b   1.000
_cell.length_c   1.000
_cell.angle_alpha   90.00
_cell.angle_beta   90.00
_cell.angle_gamma   90.00
#
_symmetry.space_group_name_H-M   'P 1'
#
loop_
_entity.id
_entity.type
_entity.pdbx_description
1 polymer ?
#
loop_
_entity_poly.entity_id
_entity_poly.type
_entity_poly.pdbx_seq_one_letter_code
_entity_poly.pdbx_strand_id
1 'polypeptide(L)'
;MNTKDLEELFPDEEKAQEKISGLYVLRSHFPEMYQHPERRTGIDQWPLTVPGFASVLIQSVGTYRTEHIGELVQRIENLERRIGNLEKMITEIKQAISQRPTVKQVWLMDLSNDDFQIKASIPISIEEYEDEILATWPELELYSSAETETAAIMGLKRNIMELFAELVSMKDESLGKLPKSWKRILAHHIERNHGQT
;
A
#
# COMPACT_ATOMS: atom_id res chain seq x y z
N MET A 1 -4.66 -14.35 2.70
CA MET A 1 -3.28 -14.12 2.26
C MET A 1 -2.42 -15.14 2.99
N ASN A 2 -1.81 -16.05 2.23
CA ASN A 2 -1.28 -17.33 2.72
C ASN A 2 0.20 -17.17 3.06
N THR A 3 0.67 -17.77 4.16
CA THR A 3 2.07 -17.65 4.63
C THR A 3 3.11 -18.29 3.69
N LYS A 4 2.66 -19.00 2.65
CA LYS A 4 3.51 -19.59 1.62
C LYS A 4 4.07 -18.61 0.59
N ASP A 5 3.48 -17.42 0.43
CA ASP A 5 3.93 -16.47 -0.60
C ASP A 5 5.11 -15.58 -0.13
N LEU A 6 5.55 -15.71 1.12
CA LEU A 6 6.67 -14.94 1.70
C LEU A 6 8.03 -15.66 1.59
N GLU A 7 8.06 -16.97 1.38
CA GLU A 7 9.31 -17.75 1.28
C GLU A 7 9.97 -17.67 -0.11
N GLU A 8 9.27 -17.18 -1.14
CA GLU A 8 9.79 -17.10 -2.51
C GLU A 8 10.63 -15.84 -2.80
N LEU A 9 10.68 -14.88 -1.86
CA LEU A 9 11.38 -13.59 -2.02
C LEU A 9 12.83 -13.58 -1.50
N PHE A 10 13.29 -14.65 -0.85
CA PHE A 10 14.64 -14.73 -0.28
C PHE A 10 15.31 -16.09 -0.54
N PRO A 11 15.76 -16.37 -1.79
CA PRO A 11 16.62 -17.50 -2.02
C PRO A 11 18.04 -17.17 -1.52
N ASP A 12 18.60 -18.06 -0.71
CA ASP A 12 20.04 -18.18 -0.41
C ASP A 12 20.68 -17.20 0.61
N GLU A 13 20.16 -17.11 1.84
CA GLU A 13 21.02 -16.66 2.98
C GLU A 13 22.03 -17.76 3.41
N GLU A 14 21.74 -19.03 3.15
CA GLU A 14 22.60 -20.16 3.56
C GLU A 14 23.88 -20.27 2.71
N LYS A 15 23.85 -19.86 1.44
CA LYS A 15 25.05 -19.83 0.57
C LYS A 15 25.99 -18.65 0.85
N ALA A 16 25.55 -17.65 1.59
CA ALA A 16 26.40 -16.54 2.01
C ALA A 16 27.33 -16.92 3.17
N GLN A 17 26.93 -17.87 4.02
CA GLN A 17 27.76 -18.32 5.16
C GLN A 17 28.88 -19.31 4.74
N GLU A 18 28.70 -20.05 3.65
CA GLU A 18 29.74 -20.97 3.15
C GLU A 18 30.92 -20.23 2.50
N LYS A 19 30.69 -19.04 1.91
CA LYS A 19 31.78 -18.19 1.37
C LYS A 19 32.61 -17.49 2.44
N ILE A 20 32.09 -17.32 3.65
CA ILE A 20 32.81 -16.68 4.77
C ILE A 20 33.70 -17.71 5.50
N SER A 21 33.40 -19.00 5.39
CA SER A 21 34.20 -20.08 5.99
C SER A 21 35.47 -20.45 5.21
N GLY A 22 35.58 -20.03 3.94
CA GLY A 22 36.79 -20.23 3.11
C GLY A 22 37.96 -19.28 3.42
N LEU A 23 37.74 -18.24 4.23
CA LEU A 23 38.78 -17.25 4.59
C LEU A 23 39.53 -17.59 5.89
N TYR A 24 39.24 -18.71 6.53
CA TYR A 24 39.90 -19.18 7.76
C TYR A 24 40.76 -20.44 7.53
N VAL A 25 41.50 -20.52 6.42
CA VAL A 25 42.56 -21.54 6.26
C VAL A 25 43.84 -20.91 5.70
N LEU A 26 44.36 -19.88 6.37
CA LEU A 26 45.77 -19.46 6.23
C LEU A 26 46.34 -19.08 7.60
N ARG A 27 46.13 -19.94 8.59
CA ARG A 27 46.82 -19.83 9.89
C ARG A 27 47.31 -21.18 10.38
N SER A 28 48.11 -21.84 9.55
CA SER A 28 48.89 -23.00 9.97
C SER A 28 50.01 -23.18 8.96
N HIS A 29 51.12 -22.49 9.20
CA HIS A 29 52.52 -22.83 8.90
C HIS A 29 53.37 -21.61 9.29
N PHE A 30 53.27 -21.19 10.56
CA PHE A 30 54.32 -20.39 11.18
C PHE A 30 55.37 -21.39 11.67
N PRO A 31 56.66 -21.27 11.28
CA PRO A 31 57.69 -22.19 11.74
C PRO A 31 57.79 -22.18 13.27
N GLU A 32 57.86 -23.37 13.84
CA GLU A 32 57.93 -23.69 15.28
C GLU A 32 59.26 -23.25 15.94
N MET A 33 59.93 -22.19 15.46
CA MET A 33 61.27 -21.79 15.91
C MET A 33 61.29 -20.73 17.03
N TYR A 34 60.14 -20.37 17.61
CA TYR A 34 60.09 -19.38 18.70
C TYR A 34 59.32 -19.90 19.90
N GLN A 35 59.82 -21.00 20.48
CA GLN A 35 59.48 -21.38 21.84
C GLN A 35 60.76 -21.68 22.61
N HIS A 36 61.51 -20.65 22.99
CA HIS A 36 62.35 -20.66 24.20
C HIS A 36 62.67 -19.22 24.62
N PRO A 37 62.17 -18.73 25.76
CA PRO A 37 62.77 -17.61 26.45
C PRO A 37 64.03 -18.11 27.17
N GLU A 38 65.03 -17.24 27.35
CA GLU A 38 66.33 -17.52 27.96
C GLU A 38 67.39 -18.09 27.01
N ARG A 39 68.07 -17.20 26.27
CA ARG A 39 69.53 -17.01 26.34
C ARG A 39 69.99 -15.98 25.30
N ARG A 40 70.93 -15.14 25.74
CA ARG A 40 71.87 -14.29 24.96
C ARG A 40 71.41 -12.87 24.63
N THR A 41 71.84 -11.99 25.53
CA THR A 41 72.55 -10.74 25.24
C THR A 41 73.20 -10.70 23.85
N GLY A 42 72.85 -9.70 23.06
CA GLY A 42 73.42 -9.48 21.73
C GLY A 42 72.47 -8.69 20.84
N ILE A 43 72.12 -7.48 21.28
CA ILE A 43 71.70 -6.44 20.35
C ILE A 43 72.96 -6.13 19.55
N ASP A 44 72.97 -6.53 18.28
CA ASP A 44 73.59 -5.83 17.15
C ASP A 44 73.75 -6.81 15.99
N GLN A 45 73.38 -6.33 14.79
CA GLN A 45 73.59 -6.95 13.48
C GLN A 45 72.50 -7.90 12.99
N TRP A 46 71.36 -7.33 12.61
CA TRP A 46 70.67 -7.78 11.40
C TRP A 46 70.90 -6.72 10.31
N PRO A 47 71.44 -7.08 9.13
CA PRO A 47 71.59 -6.13 8.04
C PRO A 47 70.22 -5.75 7.50
N LEU A 48 69.81 -4.51 7.80
CA LEU A 48 68.77 -3.76 7.11
C LEU A 48 69.21 -3.49 5.67
N THR A 49 69.17 -4.48 4.78
CA THR A 49 69.29 -4.27 3.33
C THR A 49 68.66 -5.44 2.55
N VAL A 50 67.33 -5.49 2.53
CA VAL A 50 66.64 -5.94 1.32
C VAL A 50 65.61 -4.86 0.94
N PRO A 51 65.98 -3.88 0.09
CA PRO A 51 65.02 -2.98 -0.51
C PRO A 51 64.16 -3.81 -1.47
N GLY A 52 62.98 -4.24 -1.03
CA GLY A 52 62.04 -4.95 -1.90
C GLY A 52 60.91 -5.67 -1.18
N PHE A 53 61.17 -6.30 -0.03
CA PHE A 53 60.16 -7.18 0.59
C PHE A 53 59.10 -6.46 1.44
N ALA A 54 59.41 -5.29 2.01
CA ALA A 54 58.41 -4.48 2.70
C ALA A 54 57.40 -3.81 1.73
N SER A 55 57.75 -3.69 0.43
CA SER A 55 56.89 -3.01 -0.54
C SER A 55 55.83 -3.94 -1.16
N VAL A 56 56.13 -5.23 -1.32
CA VAL A 56 55.24 -6.18 -2.02
C VAL A 56 54.07 -6.68 -1.14
N LEU A 57 54.26 -6.78 0.18
CA LEU A 57 53.17 -7.17 1.09
C LEU A 57 52.22 -6.01 1.45
N ILE A 58 52.66 -4.76 1.31
CA ILE A 58 51.78 -3.59 1.49
C ILE A 58 50.91 -3.35 0.24
N GLN A 59 51.42 -3.66 -0.96
CA GLN A 59 50.66 -3.48 -2.20
C GLN A 59 49.55 -4.52 -2.38
N SER A 60 49.77 -5.78 -1.98
CA SER A 60 48.77 -6.86 -2.15
C SER A 60 47.75 -6.98 -1.02
N VAL A 61 47.94 -6.36 0.15
CA VAL A 61 46.88 -6.30 1.19
C VAL A 61 46.09 -4.99 1.10
N GLY A 62 46.71 -3.92 0.58
CA GLY A 62 46.07 -2.64 0.32
C GLY A 62 45.00 -2.72 -0.78
N THR A 63 45.28 -3.40 -1.89
CA THR A 63 44.40 -3.45 -3.07
C THR A 63 43.10 -4.24 -2.83
N TYR A 64 43.18 -5.42 -2.23
CA TYR A 64 41.99 -6.24 -1.94
C TYR A 64 41.07 -5.56 -0.92
N ARG A 65 41.65 -4.84 0.06
CA ARG A 65 40.87 -4.05 1.02
C ARG A 65 40.18 -2.85 0.35
N THR A 66 40.84 -2.19 -0.60
CA THR A 66 40.24 -1.06 -1.33
C THR A 66 39.16 -1.49 -2.32
N GLU A 67 39.31 -2.63 -2.99
CA GLU A 67 38.32 -3.17 -3.92
C GLU A 67 37.03 -3.58 -3.20
N HIS A 68 37.15 -4.33 -2.09
CA HIS A 68 35.99 -4.71 -1.27
C HIS A 68 35.30 -3.50 -0.63
N ILE A 69 36.05 -2.46 -0.23
CA ILE A 69 35.46 -1.21 0.26
C ILE A 69 34.69 -0.51 -0.88
N GLY A 70 35.24 -0.47 -2.09
CA GLY A 70 34.56 0.10 -3.26
C GLY A 70 33.25 -0.60 -3.59
N GLU A 71 33.22 -1.93 -3.57
CA GLU A 71 32.02 -2.73 -3.78
C GLU A 71 30.95 -2.45 -2.71
N LEU A 72 31.35 -2.36 -1.43
CA LEU A 72 30.45 -2.06 -0.33
C LEU A 72 29.86 -0.63 -0.44
N VAL A 73 30.67 0.35 -0.84
CA VAL A 73 30.21 1.72 -1.08
C VAL A 73 29.16 1.75 -2.20
N GLN A 74 29.42 1.09 -3.33
CA GLN A 74 28.45 0.99 -4.42
C GLN A 74 27.15 0.30 -3.99
N ARG A 75 27.24 -0.74 -3.16
CA ARG A 75 26.07 -1.42 -2.61
C ARG A 75 25.26 -0.52 -1.68
N ILE A 76 25.92 0.27 -0.83
CA ILE A 76 25.27 1.26 0.03
C ILE A 76 24.56 2.32 -0.82
N GLU A 77 25.25 2.92 -1.79
CA GLU A 77 24.66 3.92 -2.70
C GLU A 77 23.44 3.37 -3.46
N ASN A 78 23.49 2.11 -3.88
CA ASN A 78 22.36 1.46 -4.52
C ASN A 78 21.20 1.23 -3.55
N LEU A 79 21.49 0.84 -2.30
CA LEU A 79 20.46 0.70 -1.26
C LEU A 79 19.83 2.04 -0.92
N GLU A 80 20.61 3.11 -0.75
CA GLU A 80 20.12 4.47 -0.52
C GLU A 80 19.20 4.93 -1.65
N ARG A 81 19.60 4.69 -2.91
CA ARG A 81 18.75 4.98 -4.07
C ARG A 81 17.44 4.20 -4.05
N ARG A 82 17.48 2.92 -3.69
CA ARG A 82 16.29 2.07 -3.58
C ARG A 82 15.37 2.54 -2.47
N ILE A 83 15.92 2.91 -1.31
CA ILE A 83 15.15 3.45 -0.18
C ILE A 83 14.46 4.75 -0.61
N GLY A 84 15.18 5.70 -1.21
CA GLY A 84 14.59 6.95 -1.70
C GLY A 84 13.49 6.75 -2.74
N ASN A 85 13.66 5.78 -3.65
CA ASN A 85 12.61 5.42 -4.62
C ASN A 85 11.37 4.83 -3.93
N LEU A 86 11.55 3.96 -2.93
CA LEU A 86 10.44 3.37 -2.18
C LEU A 86 9.69 4.43 -1.36
N GLU A 87 10.40 5.37 -0.73
CA GLU A 87 9.78 6.49 0.00
C GLU A 87 8.91 7.35 -0.92
N LYS A 88 9.40 7.63 -2.13
CA LYS A 88 8.63 8.34 -3.14
C LYS A 88 7.37 7.57 -3.54
N MET A 89 7.49 6.27 -3.84
CA MET A 89 6.33 5.43 -4.18
C MET A 89 5.31 5.35 -3.04
N ILE A 90 5.76 5.23 -1.78
CA ILE A 90 4.87 5.23 -0.62
C ILE A 90 4.09 6.55 -0.53
N THR A 91 4.77 7.66 -0.79
CA THR A 91 4.14 8.99 -0.77
C THR A 91 3.07 9.11 -1.86
N GLU A 92 3.39 8.69 -3.08
CA GLU A 92 2.45 8.68 -4.21
C GLU A 92 1.23 7.78 -3.92
N ILE A 93 1.46 6.58 -3.38
CA ILE A 93 0.38 5.64 -3.03
C ILE A 93 -0.49 6.22 -1.91
N LYS A 94 0.10 6.80 -0.87
CA LYS A 94 -0.65 7.43 0.23
C LYS A 94 -1.54 8.55 -0.30
N GLN A 95 -0.99 9.41 -1.15
CA GLN A 95 -1.75 10.48 -1.79
C GLN A 95 -2.89 9.93 -2.66
N ALA A 96 -2.62 8.89 -3.44
CA ALA A 96 -3.65 8.25 -4.28
C ALA A 96 -4.74 7.56 -3.47
N ILE A 97 -4.44 7.04 -2.27
CA ILE A 97 -5.43 6.46 -1.35
C ILE A 97 -6.28 7.56 -0.72
N SER A 98 -5.67 8.66 -0.25
CA SER A 98 -6.39 9.79 0.36
C SER A 98 -7.40 10.44 -0.59
N GLN A 99 -7.18 10.36 -1.90
CA GLN A 99 -8.08 10.92 -2.91
C GLN A 99 -9.24 10.00 -3.32
N ARG A 100 -9.28 8.76 -2.82
CA ARG A 100 -10.34 7.81 -3.16
C ARG A 100 -11.47 7.91 -2.14
N PRO A 101 -12.72 8.12 -2.58
CA PRO A 101 -13.83 8.10 -1.64
C PRO A 101 -13.97 6.71 -1.02
N THR A 102 -14.36 6.68 0.24
CA THR A 102 -14.78 5.42 0.86
C THR A 102 -16.20 5.14 0.40
N VAL A 103 -16.38 4.02 -0.31
CA VAL A 103 -17.69 3.64 -0.86
C VAL A 103 -18.29 2.52 -0.01
N LYS A 104 -19.52 2.71 0.46
CA LYS A 104 -20.32 1.69 1.16
C LYS A 104 -21.71 1.56 0.55
N GLN A 105 -22.26 0.35 0.62
CA GLN A 105 -23.64 0.06 0.21
C GLN A 105 -24.55 0.03 1.43
N VAL A 106 -25.68 0.73 1.34
CA VAL A 106 -26.69 0.82 2.40
C VAL A 106 -28.06 0.50 1.81
N TRP A 107 -28.93 -0.10 2.61
CA TRP A 107 -30.30 -0.42 2.22
C TRP A 107 -31.26 0.57 2.89
N LEU A 108 -31.97 1.34 2.09
CA LEU A 108 -33.00 2.26 2.57
C LEU A 108 -34.26 1.49 2.91
N MET A 109 -34.71 1.58 4.16
CA MET A 109 -35.87 0.84 4.67
C MET A 109 -37.12 1.72 4.85
N ASP A 110 -36.94 3.04 4.93
CA ASP A 110 -38.02 4.03 5.06
C ASP A 110 -37.70 5.33 4.29
N LEU A 111 -38.73 6.11 3.96
CA LEU A 111 -38.60 7.46 3.38
C LEU A 111 -38.80 8.59 4.38
N SER A 112 -38.99 8.29 5.67
CA SER A 112 -39.23 9.25 6.75
C SER A 112 -40.41 10.20 6.48
N ASN A 113 -41.43 9.71 5.78
CA ASN A 113 -42.67 10.42 5.46
C ASN A 113 -43.84 9.42 5.52
N ASP A 114 -44.92 9.76 6.22
CA ASP A 114 -46.07 8.88 6.43
C ASP A 114 -46.90 8.68 5.15
N ASP A 115 -46.81 9.59 4.16
CA ASP A 115 -47.53 9.52 2.88
C ASP A 115 -46.96 8.43 1.95
N PHE A 116 -45.74 7.96 2.19
CA PHE A 116 -45.04 7.01 1.34
C PHE A 116 -44.44 5.85 2.15
N GLN A 117 -44.65 4.63 1.68
CA GLN A 117 -44.07 3.44 2.27
C GLN A 117 -43.12 2.74 1.29
N ILE A 118 -42.00 2.24 1.80
CA ILE A 118 -41.09 1.37 1.05
C ILE A 118 -41.62 -0.06 1.11
N LYS A 119 -41.99 -0.61 -0.05
CA LYS A 119 -42.37 -2.03 -0.24
C LYS A 119 -41.16 -2.95 -0.30
N ALA A 120 -40.09 -2.48 -0.94
CA ALA A 120 -38.85 -3.22 -1.14
C ALA A 120 -37.67 -2.30 -0.88
N SER A 121 -36.72 -2.76 -0.05
CA SER A 121 -35.53 -2.00 0.32
C SER A 121 -34.82 -1.44 -0.91
N ILE A 122 -34.42 -0.17 -0.84
CA ILE A 122 -33.75 0.50 -1.96
C ILE A 122 -32.23 0.45 -1.72
N PRO A 123 -31.44 -0.18 -2.60
CA PRO A 123 -29.99 -0.13 -2.52
C PRO A 123 -29.48 1.27 -2.86
N ILE A 124 -28.72 1.87 -1.97
CA ILE A 124 -28.02 3.15 -2.19
C ILE A 124 -26.52 2.98 -1.96
N SER A 125 -25.73 3.80 -2.64
CA SER A 125 -24.30 3.92 -2.41
C SER A 125 -24.03 5.21 -1.63
N ILE A 126 -23.17 5.14 -0.63
CA ILE A 126 -22.64 6.29 0.09
C ILE A 126 -21.15 6.39 -0.24
N GLU A 127 -20.74 7.55 -0.75
CA GLU A 127 -19.36 7.88 -1.06
C GLU A 127 -18.92 9.00 -0.10
N GLU A 128 -17.92 8.72 0.73
CA GLU A 128 -17.36 9.66 1.69
C GLU A 128 -16.06 10.25 1.13
N TYR A 129 -16.08 11.55 0.86
CA TYR A 129 -14.94 12.39 0.50
C TYR A 129 -14.46 13.15 1.74
N GLU A 130 -13.35 13.89 1.62
CA GLU A 130 -12.75 14.62 2.75
C GLU A 130 -13.71 15.68 3.34
N ASP A 131 -14.46 16.38 2.48
CA ASP A 131 -15.32 17.51 2.88
C ASP A 131 -16.82 17.26 2.64
N GLU A 132 -17.19 16.16 1.97
CA GLU A 132 -18.58 15.88 1.62
C GLU A 132 -18.91 14.39 1.56
N ILE A 133 -20.18 14.08 1.80
CA ILE A 133 -20.73 12.74 1.67
C ILE A 133 -21.81 12.77 0.59
N LEU A 134 -21.67 11.89 -0.38
CA LEU A 134 -22.59 11.73 -1.51
C LEU A 134 -23.41 10.45 -1.33
N ALA A 135 -24.73 10.57 -1.28
CA ALA A 135 -25.66 9.45 -1.31
C ALA A 135 -26.26 9.33 -2.71
N THR A 136 -26.18 8.15 -3.32
CA THR A 136 -26.67 7.90 -4.69
C THR A 136 -27.57 6.67 -4.77
N TRP A 137 -28.59 6.73 -5.64
CA TRP A 137 -29.33 5.57 -6.10
C TRP A 137 -29.08 5.37 -7.60
N PRO A 138 -28.14 4.47 -7.98
CA PRO A 138 -27.66 4.35 -9.35
C PRO A 138 -28.74 4.04 -10.40
N GLU A 139 -29.77 3.28 -10.05
CA GLU A 139 -30.82 2.87 -11.00
C GLU A 139 -31.66 4.03 -11.53
N LEU A 140 -31.77 5.11 -10.76
CA LEU A 140 -32.54 6.31 -11.10
C LEU A 140 -31.66 7.54 -11.32
N GLU A 141 -30.33 7.39 -11.23
CA GLU A 141 -29.37 8.49 -11.31
C GLU A 141 -29.69 9.63 -10.31
N LEU A 142 -30.32 9.28 -9.18
CA LEU A 142 -30.63 10.22 -8.11
C LEU A 142 -29.46 10.32 -7.15
N TYR A 143 -29.19 11.53 -6.68
CA TYR A 143 -28.13 11.78 -5.72
C TYR A 143 -28.47 12.94 -4.80
N SER A 144 -27.75 13.02 -3.67
CA SER A 144 -27.73 14.16 -2.77
C SER A 144 -26.37 14.21 -2.06
N SER A 145 -25.81 15.40 -1.89
CA SER A 145 -24.57 15.61 -1.11
C SER A 145 -24.84 16.42 0.16
N ALA A 146 -24.05 16.18 1.20
CA ALA A 146 -24.04 16.98 2.43
C ALA A 146 -22.75 16.74 3.24
N GLU A 147 -22.51 17.55 4.26
CA GLU A 147 -21.39 17.38 5.20
C GLU A 147 -21.53 16.13 6.10
N THR A 148 -22.74 15.57 6.22
CA THR A 148 -23.01 14.38 7.05
C THR A 148 -23.81 13.34 6.28
N GLU A 149 -23.56 12.07 6.59
CA GLU A 149 -24.25 10.93 5.98
C GLU A 149 -25.76 11.02 6.16
N THR A 150 -26.22 11.36 7.37
CA THR A 150 -27.64 11.53 7.66
C THR A 150 -28.28 12.59 6.78
N ALA A 151 -27.62 13.74 6.61
CA ALA A 151 -28.12 14.82 5.77
C ALA A 151 -28.14 14.43 4.28
N ALA A 152 -27.11 13.73 3.79
CA ALA A 152 -27.05 13.23 2.42
C ALA A 152 -28.17 12.21 2.15
N ILE A 153 -28.39 11.26 3.07
CA ILE A 153 -29.47 10.28 2.98
C ILE A 153 -30.84 10.95 3.02
N MET A 154 -31.08 11.91 3.92
CA MET A 154 -32.35 12.65 3.98
C MET A 154 -32.61 13.44 2.69
N GLY A 155 -31.58 14.07 2.14
CA GLY A 155 -31.67 14.77 0.86
C GLY A 155 -32.02 13.81 -0.28
N LEU A 156 -31.41 12.62 -0.32
CA LEU A 156 -31.74 11.58 -1.28
C LEU A 156 -33.20 11.08 -1.11
N LYS A 157 -33.64 10.83 0.12
CA LYS A 157 -35.05 10.45 0.43
C LYS A 157 -36.03 11.48 -0.14
N ARG A 158 -35.76 12.77 0.05
CA ARG A 158 -36.58 13.86 -0.50
C ARG A 158 -36.62 13.83 -2.03
N ASN A 159 -35.47 13.72 -2.68
CA ASN A 159 -35.38 13.68 -4.15
C ASN A 159 -36.15 12.47 -4.73
N ILE A 160 -36.09 11.32 -4.06
CA ILE A 160 -36.87 10.13 -4.42
C ILE A 160 -38.38 10.41 -4.32
N MET A 161 -38.84 11.00 -3.22
CA MET A 161 -40.25 11.33 -3.01
C MET A 161 -40.77 12.35 -4.02
N GLU A 162 -39.99 13.40 -4.29
CA GLU A 162 -40.33 14.44 -5.27
C GLU A 162 -40.47 13.85 -6.67
N LEU A 163 -39.48 13.08 -7.12
CA LEU A 163 -39.54 12.41 -8.43
C LEU A 163 -40.73 11.45 -8.53
N PHE A 164 -40.98 10.66 -7.48
CA PHE A 164 -42.10 9.73 -7.48
C PHE A 164 -43.44 10.46 -7.53
N ALA A 165 -43.62 11.53 -6.74
CA ALA A 165 -44.83 12.32 -6.75
C ALA A 165 -45.09 12.97 -8.12
N GLU A 166 -44.05 13.49 -8.77
CA GLU A 166 -44.10 14.03 -10.12
C GLU A 166 -44.54 12.95 -11.14
N LEU A 167 -43.84 11.83 -11.20
CA LEU A 167 -44.10 10.77 -12.19
C LEU A 167 -45.46 10.08 -12.02
N VAL A 168 -45.95 9.95 -10.80
CA VAL A 168 -47.27 9.37 -10.52
C VAL A 168 -48.39 10.34 -10.91
N SER A 169 -48.17 11.66 -10.82
CA SER A 169 -49.16 12.66 -11.22
C SER A 169 -49.36 12.75 -12.74
N MET A 170 -48.35 12.34 -13.51
CA MET A 170 -48.37 12.35 -14.96
C MET A 170 -49.00 11.07 -15.54
N LYS A 171 -49.76 11.25 -16.62
CA LYS A 171 -50.31 10.12 -17.40
C LYS A 171 -49.19 9.43 -18.17
N ASP A 172 -49.31 8.12 -18.35
CA ASP A 172 -48.26 7.34 -19.02
C ASP A 172 -48.09 7.77 -20.49
N GLU A 173 -49.13 8.25 -21.17
CA GLU A 173 -49.02 8.71 -22.55
C GLU A 173 -48.14 9.96 -22.69
N SER A 174 -48.06 10.80 -21.65
CA SER A 174 -47.22 11.99 -21.61
C SER A 174 -45.76 11.72 -21.24
N LEU A 175 -45.45 10.53 -20.73
CA LEU A 175 -44.10 10.19 -20.28
C LEU A 175 -43.26 9.59 -21.42
N GLY A 176 -42.03 10.07 -21.53
CA GLY A 176 -41.00 9.48 -22.39
C GLY A 176 -40.57 8.08 -21.92
N LYS A 177 -39.76 7.39 -22.74
CA LYS A 177 -39.29 6.02 -22.42
C LYS A 177 -38.53 5.94 -21.09
N LEU A 178 -37.66 6.91 -20.82
CA LEU A 178 -36.82 6.92 -19.62
C LEU A 178 -37.66 7.23 -18.35
N PRO A 179 -38.47 8.31 -18.30
CA PRO A 179 -39.39 8.55 -17.19
C PRO A 179 -40.36 7.39 -16.90
N LYS A 180 -40.83 6.68 -17.94
CA LYS A 180 -41.63 5.45 -17.76
C LYS A 180 -40.86 4.36 -17.04
N SER A 181 -39.59 4.17 -17.40
CA SER A 181 -38.74 3.19 -16.73
C SER A 181 -38.52 3.56 -15.26
N TRP A 182 -38.22 4.83 -14.98
CA TRP A 182 -38.08 5.33 -13.61
C TRP A 182 -39.37 5.18 -12.80
N LYS A 183 -40.52 5.54 -13.39
CA LYS A 183 -41.83 5.36 -12.76
C LYS A 183 -42.07 3.91 -12.38
N ARG A 184 -41.73 2.97 -13.26
CA ARG A 184 -41.85 1.53 -13.01
C ARG A 184 -40.91 1.05 -11.89
N ILE A 185 -39.66 1.50 -11.88
CA ILE A 185 -38.69 1.17 -10.82
C ILE A 185 -39.18 1.71 -9.48
N LEU A 186 -39.54 3.00 -9.42
CA LEU A 186 -40.07 3.63 -8.21
C LEU A 186 -41.35 2.94 -7.73
N ALA A 187 -42.28 2.62 -8.62
CA ALA A 187 -43.50 1.91 -8.27
C ALA A 187 -43.26 0.45 -7.80
N HIS A 188 -42.09 -0.13 -8.09
CA HIS A 188 -41.70 -1.42 -7.51
C HIS A 188 -41.28 -1.27 -6.04
N HIS A 189 -40.53 -0.21 -5.73
CA HIS A 189 -39.98 0.02 -4.40
C HIS A 189 -40.90 0.78 -3.45
N ILE A 190 -41.77 1.66 -3.95
CA ILE A 190 -42.52 2.64 -3.16
C ILE A 190 -44.01 2.53 -3.46
N GLU A 191 -44.82 2.75 -2.43
CA GLU A 191 -46.26 2.94 -2.54
C GLU A 191 -46.72 4.18 -1.77
N ARG A 192 -47.85 4.76 -2.18
CA ARG A 192 -48.51 5.82 -1.42
C ARG A 192 -49.39 5.18 -0.35
N ASN A 193 -49.23 5.62 0.88
CA ASN A 193 -50.17 5.30 1.93
C ASN A 193 -51.44 6.09 1.69
N HIS A 194 -52.45 5.44 1.15
CA HIS A 194 -53.82 5.94 1.25
C HIS A 194 -54.22 5.69 2.69
N GLY A 195 -54.11 6.72 3.54
CA GLY A 195 -54.54 6.66 4.93
C GLY A 195 -55.86 5.90 5.02
N GLN A 196 -55.84 4.78 5.74
CA GLN A 196 -57.08 4.13 6.16
C GLN A 196 -57.77 5.09 7.13
N THR A 197 -58.55 6.02 6.59
CA THR A 197 -59.64 6.70 7.29
C THR A 197 -60.89 5.86 7.21
#